data_AF-A0A7W1ERQ8-F1
#
_entry.id   AF-A0A7W1ERQ8-F1
#
_cell.length_a   1.000
_cell.length_b   1.000
_cell.length_c   1.000
_cell.angle_alpha   90.00
_cell.angle_beta   90.00
_cell.angle_gamma   90.00
#
_symmetry.space_group_name_H-M   'P 1'
#
loop_
_entity.id
_entity.type
_entity.pdbx_description
1 polymer ?
#
loop_
_entity_poly.entity_id
_entity_poly.type
_entity_poly.pdbx_seq_one_letter_code
_entity_poly.pdbx_strand_id
1 'polypeptide(L)'
;MKQKMPEVFEFQNKKYDWRREVQETVVPGLGKWNDVIHLTPIEPFETVKELKEAGVWKKWNWKAYKINPNDLDQSKLVIMTSEINNYPDNKHSILHFEPFSIKLLKENSHLPDVTKLYYRDCKKKNKNPLIYVYATHVLYKGTIDTTNLEIVEV
;
A
#
# COMPACT_ATOMS: atom_id res chain seq x y z
N MET A 1 -15.28 14.28 -3.37
CA MET A 1 -14.89 14.09 -1.95
C MET A 1 -14.81 15.42 -1.20
N LYS A 2 -13.88 16.34 -1.52
CA LYS A 2 -13.72 17.63 -0.79
C LYS A 2 -15.00 18.46 -0.61
N GLN A 3 -15.89 18.46 -1.60
CA GLN A 3 -17.19 19.15 -1.52
C GLN A 3 -18.33 18.32 -0.91
N LYS A 4 -18.24 16.98 -0.96
CA LYS A 4 -19.34 16.07 -0.56
C LYS A 4 -19.17 15.55 0.88
N MET A 5 -17.93 15.37 1.33
CA MET A 5 -17.56 14.85 2.65
C MET A 5 -16.25 15.53 3.12
N PRO A 6 -16.28 16.83 3.43
CA PRO A 6 -15.08 17.62 3.74
C PRO A 6 -14.31 17.07 4.94
N GLU A 7 -15.00 16.60 5.99
CA GLU A 7 -14.37 16.05 7.19
C GLU A 7 -13.57 14.78 6.92
N VAL A 8 -14.14 13.86 6.11
CA VAL A 8 -13.44 12.64 5.70
C VAL A 8 -12.25 12.97 4.82
N PHE A 9 -12.40 13.95 3.92
CA PHE A 9 -11.31 14.42 3.09
C PHE A 9 -10.15 14.97 3.93
N GLU A 10 -10.43 15.86 4.90
CA GLU A 10 -9.41 16.41 5.79
C GLU A 10 -8.75 15.33 6.65
N PHE A 11 -9.54 14.44 7.25
CA PHE A 11 -9.01 13.33 8.05
C PHE A 11 -8.07 12.44 7.24
N GLN A 12 -8.46 12.07 6.02
CA GLN A 12 -7.63 11.24 5.14
C GLN A 12 -6.40 11.98 4.60
N ASN A 13 -6.44 13.32 4.51
CA ASN A 13 -5.29 14.12 4.09
C ASN A 13 -4.22 14.28 5.18
N LYS A 14 -4.58 14.31 6.46
CA LYS A 14 -3.62 14.47 7.59
C LYS A 14 -2.46 13.46 7.55
N LYS A 15 -2.69 12.24 7.05
CA LYS A 15 -1.64 11.20 6.96
C LYS A 15 -0.53 11.52 5.93
N TYR A 16 -0.71 12.57 5.14
CA TYR A 16 0.26 13.07 4.16
C TYR A 16 0.95 14.36 4.60
N ASP A 17 0.66 14.93 5.79
CA ASP A 17 1.22 16.23 6.18
C ASP A 17 2.75 16.30 6.15
N TRP A 18 3.43 15.20 6.48
CA TRP A 18 4.88 15.09 6.47
C TRP A 18 5.46 14.59 5.13
N ARG A 19 4.60 14.36 4.12
CA ARG A 19 4.94 13.78 2.81
C ARG A 19 3.99 14.28 1.71
N ARG A 20 3.72 15.58 1.69
CA ARG A 20 2.71 16.19 0.81
C ARG A 20 3.06 16.01 -0.66
N GLU A 21 4.35 15.95 -0.99
CA GLU A 21 4.88 15.70 -2.32
C GLU A 21 4.36 14.40 -2.94
N VAL A 22 4.05 13.38 -2.13
CA VAL A 22 3.48 12.12 -2.61
C VAL A 22 2.13 12.36 -3.31
N GLN A 23 1.35 13.35 -2.86
CA GLN A 23 0.04 13.64 -3.45
C GLN A 23 0.12 14.23 -4.86
N GLU A 24 1.28 14.76 -5.25
CA GLU A 24 1.55 15.25 -6.60
C GLU A 24 2.08 14.17 -7.54
N THR A 25 2.29 12.94 -7.03
CA THR A 25 2.73 11.80 -7.83
C THR A 25 1.71 11.50 -8.93
N VAL A 26 2.20 11.42 -10.17
CA VAL A 26 1.43 10.97 -11.33
C VAL A 26 1.62 9.46 -11.47
N VAL A 27 0.51 8.73 -11.50
CA VAL A 27 0.46 7.31 -11.81
C VAL A 27 0.27 7.18 -13.34
N PRO A 28 1.26 6.65 -14.07
CA PRO A 28 1.21 6.56 -15.53
C PRO A 28 -0.07 5.91 -16.03
N GLY A 29 -0.74 6.55 -16.99
CA GLY A 29 -2.02 6.08 -17.56
C GLY A 29 -3.24 6.21 -16.64
N LEU A 30 -3.07 6.40 -15.32
CA LEU A 30 -4.16 6.38 -14.35
C LEU A 30 -4.49 7.75 -13.73
N GLY A 31 -3.58 8.72 -13.72
CA GLY A 31 -3.84 10.08 -13.23
C GLY A 31 -3.01 10.40 -11.99
N LYS A 32 -3.59 11.05 -10.98
CA LYS A 32 -2.87 11.40 -9.74
C LYS A 32 -2.92 10.28 -8.70
N TRP A 33 -2.03 10.36 -7.71
CA TRP A 33 -1.98 9.48 -6.53
C TRP A 33 -3.35 9.24 -5.86
N ASN A 34 -4.18 10.29 -5.82
CA ASN A 34 -5.49 10.27 -5.18
C ASN A 34 -6.64 9.85 -6.13
N ASP A 35 -6.35 9.59 -7.41
CA ASP A 35 -7.35 9.14 -8.40
C ASP A 35 -7.45 7.60 -8.49
N VAL A 36 -6.59 6.89 -7.76
CA VAL A 36 -6.49 5.42 -7.79
C VAL A 36 -6.78 4.81 -6.43
N ILE A 37 -7.30 3.59 -6.46
CA ILE A 37 -7.41 2.71 -5.30
C ILE A 37 -6.05 2.02 -5.12
N HIS A 38 -5.54 2.06 -3.89
CA HIS A 38 -4.29 1.40 -3.51
C HIS A 38 -4.61 0.02 -2.95
N LEU A 39 -4.14 -1.02 -3.63
CA LEU A 39 -4.27 -2.42 -3.25
C LEU A 39 -2.89 -2.99 -2.94
N THR A 40 -2.83 -4.02 -2.11
CA THR A 40 -1.61 -4.79 -1.86
C THR A 40 -1.77 -6.21 -2.40
N PRO A 41 -0.73 -6.78 -3.04
CA PRO A 41 -0.71 -8.19 -3.42
C PRO A 41 -0.28 -9.11 -2.27
N ILE A 42 -0.03 -8.55 -1.09
CA ILE A 42 0.51 -9.26 0.08
C ILE A 42 -0.63 -9.75 0.95
N GLU A 43 -0.55 -11.01 1.38
CA GLU A 43 -1.52 -11.60 2.30
C GLU A 43 -1.50 -10.85 3.66
N PRO A 44 -2.66 -10.42 4.19
CA PRO A 44 -2.71 -9.66 5.44
C PRO A 44 -2.05 -10.39 6.63
N PHE A 45 -2.15 -11.73 6.66
CA PHE A 45 -1.55 -12.56 7.72
C PHE A 45 -0.02 -12.46 7.74
N GLU A 46 0.64 -12.41 6.58
CA GLU A 46 2.09 -12.24 6.48
C GLU A 46 2.52 -10.91 7.10
N THR A 47 1.80 -9.84 6.77
CA THR A 47 2.08 -8.50 7.29
C THR A 47 1.95 -8.44 8.81
N VAL A 48 0.85 -8.98 9.36
CA VAL A 48 0.60 -9.00 10.81
C VAL A 48 1.63 -9.85 11.55
N LYS A 49 1.99 -11.01 10.99
CA LYS A 49 3.03 -11.89 11.53
C LYS A 49 4.36 -11.13 11.66
N GLU A 50 4.82 -10.49 10.59
CA GLU A 50 6.11 -9.79 10.57
C GLU A 50 6.12 -8.57 11.51
N LEU A 51 5.00 -7.83 11.62
CA LEU A 51 4.85 -6.76 12.61
C LEU A 51 4.96 -7.28 14.04
N LYS A 52 4.32 -8.43 14.34
CA LYS A 52 4.38 -9.08 15.66
C LYS A 52 5.79 -9.55 15.98
N GLU A 53 6.47 -10.20 15.04
CA GLU A 53 7.86 -10.65 15.19
C GLU A 53 8.84 -9.49 15.38
N ALA A 54 8.59 -8.34 14.76
CA ALA A 54 9.34 -7.12 14.99
C ALA A 54 9.07 -6.45 16.35
N GLY A 55 8.15 -6.98 17.17
CA GLY A 55 7.79 -6.42 18.47
C GLY A 55 6.85 -5.19 18.39
N VAL A 56 6.24 -4.95 17.23
CA VAL A 56 5.22 -3.92 17.02
C VAL A 56 3.86 -4.49 17.45
N TRP A 57 3.62 -4.49 18.76
CA TRP A 57 2.39 -5.06 19.31
C TRP A 57 1.23 -4.07 19.24
N LYS A 58 0.19 -4.45 18.52
CA LYS A 58 -1.15 -3.85 18.57
C LYS A 58 -2.18 -4.97 18.47
N LYS A 59 -3.41 -4.68 18.90
CA LYS A 59 -4.56 -5.54 18.58
C LYS A 59 -4.89 -5.33 17.09
N TRP A 60 -4.37 -6.19 16.24
CA TRP A 60 -4.70 -6.23 14.83
C TRP A 60 -6.01 -7.03 14.70
N ASN A 61 -7.10 -6.36 14.36
CA ASN A 61 -8.38 -6.97 14.01
C ASN A 61 -8.70 -6.51 12.57
N TRP A 62 -7.87 -6.95 11.61
CA TRP A 62 -7.99 -6.45 10.25
C TRP A 62 -9.08 -7.21 9.51
N LYS A 63 -9.82 -6.49 8.67
CA LYS A 63 -10.71 -7.05 7.67
C LYS A 63 -10.26 -6.54 6.32
N ALA A 64 -9.96 -7.44 5.40
CA ALA A 64 -9.52 -7.12 4.06
C ALA A 64 -10.42 -7.81 3.03
N TYR A 65 -10.76 -7.11 1.94
CA TYR A 65 -11.42 -7.73 0.81
C TYR A 65 -10.39 -8.47 -0.05
N LYS A 66 -10.66 -9.73 -0.34
CA LYS A 66 -9.88 -10.50 -1.29
C LYS A 66 -10.40 -10.23 -2.70
N ILE A 67 -9.52 -9.76 -3.56
CA ILE A 67 -9.85 -9.35 -4.92
C ILE A 67 -9.06 -10.22 -5.89
N ASN A 68 -9.77 -10.92 -6.78
CA ASN A 68 -9.14 -11.58 -7.90
C ASN A 68 -8.85 -10.53 -8.99
N PRO A 69 -7.59 -10.34 -9.39
CA PRO A 69 -7.24 -9.33 -10.39
C PRO A 69 -7.88 -9.57 -11.75
N ASN A 70 -8.32 -10.80 -12.06
CA ASN A 70 -9.03 -11.10 -13.31
C ASN A 70 -10.46 -10.55 -13.34
N ASP A 71 -11.02 -10.17 -12.19
CA ASP A 71 -12.35 -9.57 -12.09
C ASP A 71 -12.30 -8.05 -12.28
N LEU A 72 -11.10 -7.47 -12.41
CA LEU A 72 -10.86 -6.05 -12.65
C LEU A 72 -10.50 -5.78 -14.11
N ASP A 73 -10.75 -4.54 -14.56
CA ASP A 73 -10.25 -4.06 -15.84
C ASP A 73 -8.73 -3.89 -15.79
N GLN A 74 -7.99 -4.84 -16.39
CA GLN A 74 -6.53 -4.85 -16.36
C GLN A 74 -5.90 -3.64 -17.06
N SER A 75 -6.61 -2.98 -17.98
CA SER A 75 -6.12 -1.75 -18.61
C SER A 75 -6.06 -0.56 -17.65
N LYS A 76 -6.71 -0.70 -16.48
CA LYS A 76 -6.76 0.30 -15.41
C LYS A 76 -5.90 -0.09 -14.20
N LEU A 77 -5.04 -1.09 -14.35
CA LEU A 77 -4.11 -1.56 -13.32
C LEU A 77 -2.67 -1.16 -13.64
N VAL A 78 -1.93 -0.74 -12.62
CA VAL A 78 -0.49 -0.49 -12.65
C VAL A 78 0.13 -1.16 -11.43
N ILE A 79 1.28 -1.81 -11.60
CA ILE A 79 2.09 -2.30 -10.48
C ILE A 79 3.06 -1.18 -10.09
N MET A 80 3.08 -0.85 -8.81
CA MET A 80 3.99 0.13 -8.23
C MET A 80 4.96 -0.56 -7.29
N THR A 81 6.25 -0.46 -7.58
CA THR A 81 7.33 -0.90 -6.70
C THR A 81 8.11 0.31 -6.18
N SER A 82 8.92 0.11 -5.15
CA SER A 82 9.74 1.17 -4.56
C SER A 82 11.19 0.74 -4.53
N GLU A 83 12.06 1.52 -5.15
CA GLU A 83 13.51 1.35 -5.04
C GLU A 83 14.05 2.15 -3.85
N ILE A 84 14.97 1.51 -3.14
CA ILE A 84 15.58 2.05 -1.93
C ILE A 84 16.96 2.55 -2.28
N ASN A 85 17.10 3.87 -2.37
CA ASN A 85 18.38 4.45 -2.70
C ASN A 85 19.34 4.55 -1.50
N ASN A 86 18.87 4.69 -0.25
CA ASN A 86 19.73 4.74 0.95
C ASN A 86 18.94 4.57 2.27
N TYR A 87 18.78 3.33 2.73
CA TYR A 87 18.22 3.04 4.06
C TYR A 87 19.28 3.31 5.16
N PRO A 88 18.97 4.00 6.29
CA PRO A 88 17.66 4.48 6.74
C PRO A 88 17.38 5.98 6.45
N ASP A 89 18.26 6.68 5.74
CA ASP A 89 18.18 8.15 5.54
C ASP A 89 17.03 8.59 4.60
N ASN A 90 16.48 7.65 3.82
CA ASN A 90 15.16 7.58 3.18
C ASN A 90 14.26 8.83 3.26
N LYS A 91 14.65 9.92 2.59
CA LYS A 91 13.71 11.03 2.38
C LYS A 91 12.63 10.66 1.35
N HIS A 92 12.96 9.99 0.24
CA HIS A 92 11.96 9.53 -0.73
C HIS A 92 12.46 8.26 -1.45
N SER A 93 11.73 7.15 -1.35
CA SER A 93 11.93 6.00 -2.24
C SER A 93 11.55 6.39 -3.67
N ILE A 94 12.33 5.93 -4.65
CA ILE A 94 11.95 6.12 -6.06
C ILE A 94 10.82 5.15 -6.36
N LEU A 95 9.70 5.68 -6.87
CA LEU A 95 8.56 4.86 -7.28
C LEU A 95 8.75 4.45 -8.73
N HIS A 96 8.64 3.15 -8.97
CA HIS A 96 8.62 2.58 -10.31
C HIS A 96 7.21 2.10 -10.63
N PHE A 97 6.78 2.34 -11.86
CA PHE A 97 5.44 1.99 -12.33
C PHE A 97 5.57 1.12 -13.57
N GLU A 98 4.98 -0.07 -13.49
CA GLU A 98 4.99 -1.04 -14.57
C GLU A 98 3.55 -1.39 -14.97
N PRO A 99 3.29 -1.65 -16.27
CA PRO A 99 2.01 -2.21 -16.70
C PRO A 99 1.68 -3.46 -15.90
N PHE A 100 0.41 -3.61 -15.53
CA PHE A 100 -0.02 -4.78 -14.79
C PHE A 100 0.26 -6.08 -15.55
N SER A 101 0.80 -7.08 -14.85
CA SER A 101 0.84 -8.45 -15.34
C SER A 101 0.68 -9.43 -14.18
N ILE A 102 -0.02 -10.54 -14.44
CA ILE A 102 -0.18 -11.62 -13.45
C ILE A 102 1.18 -12.22 -13.03
N LYS A 103 2.15 -12.24 -13.95
CA LYS A 103 3.51 -12.69 -13.65
C LYS A 103 4.17 -11.79 -12.59
N LEU A 104 4.24 -10.49 -12.85
CA LEU A 104 4.87 -9.53 -11.95
C LEU A 104 4.14 -9.47 -10.60
N LEU A 105 2.81 -9.58 -10.62
CA LEU A 105 2.00 -9.68 -9.40
C LEU A 105 2.44 -10.84 -8.51
N LYS A 106 2.55 -12.05 -9.07
CA LYS A 106 2.95 -13.25 -8.33
C LYS A 106 4.37 -13.13 -7.78
N GLU A 107 5.30 -12.64 -8.60
CA GLU A 107 6.70 -12.41 -8.20
C GLU A 107 6.80 -11.42 -7.02
N ASN A 108 5.84 -10.52 -6.88
CA ASN A 108 5.82 -9.45 -5.87
C ASN A 108 4.71 -9.60 -4.81
N SER A 109 4.19 -10.81 -4.61
CA SER A 109 3.09 -11.10 -3.66
C SER A 109 3.53 -11.41 -2.22
N HIS A 110 4.75 -11.03 -1.86
CA HIS A 110 5.35 -11.27 -0.55
C HIS A 110 5.86 -9.97 0.05
N LEU A 111 6.01 -9.93 1.38
CA LEU A 111 6.54 -8.78 2.08
C LEU A 111 8.07 -8.69 1.86
N PRO A 112 8.60 -7.60 1.29
CA PRO A 112 10.03 -7.47 1.05
C PRO A 112 10.84 -7.48 2.36
N ASP A 113 12.04 -8.07 2.33
CA ASP A 113 12.89 -8.15 3.53
C ASP A 113 13.25 -6.79 4.11
N VAL A 114 13.38 -5.79 3.25
CA VAL A 114 13.63 -4.41 3.68
C VAL A 114 12.45 -3.80 4.44
N THR A 115 11.22 -4.20 4.14
CA THR A 115 10.03 -3.82 4.93
C THR A 115 10.09 -4.46 6.32
N LYS A 116 10.51 -5.73 6.41
CA LYS A 116 10.71 -6.42 7.69
C LYS A 116 11.81 -5.76 8.53
N LEU A 117 12.93 -5.37 7.89
CA LEU A 117 14.00 -4.61 8.54
C LEU A 117 13.49 -3.26 9.06
N TYR A 118 12.70 -2.56 8.24
CA TYR A 118 12.08 -1.29 8.64
C TYR A 118 11.19 -1.43 9.88
N TYR A 119 10.37 -2.48 9.99
CA TYR A 119 9.56 -2.71 11.20
C TYR A 119 10.42 -2.85 12.45
N ARG A 120 11.51 -3.62 12.37
CA ARG A 120 12.44 -3.82 13.49
C ARG A 120 13.09 -2.50 13.92
N ASP A 121 13.46 -1.66 12.97
CA ASP A 121 14.06 -0.36 13.28
C ASP A 121 13.05 0.66 13.82
N CYS A 122 11.81 0.64 13.33
CA CYS A 122 10.71 1.38 13.93
C CYS A 122 10.53 0.99 15.40
N LYS A 123 10.56 -0.32 15.72
CA LYS A 123 10.50 -0.77 17.11
C LYS A 123 11.66 -0.25 17.94
N LYS A 124 12.91 -0.39 17.46
CA LYS A 124 14.10 0.14 18.17
C LYS A 124 14.00 1.64 18.44
N LYS A 125 13.42 2.39 17.51
CA LYS A 125 13.24 3.86 17.59
C LYS A 125 11.94 4.27 18.29
N ASN A 126 11.16 3.33 18.81
CA ASN A 126 9.82 3.55 19.39
C ASN A 126 8.88 4.35 18.47
N LYS A 127 8.91 4.05 17.17
CA LYS A 127 8.07 4.68 16.13
C LYS A 127 7.01 3.71 15.63
N ASN A 128 5.86 4.26 15.22
CA ASN A 128 4.86 3.50 14.48
C ASN A 128 5.35 3.31 13.02
N PRO A 129 5.41 2.07 12.50
CA PRO A 129 5.79 1.85 11.12
C PRO A 129 4.68 2.25 10.15
N LEU A 130 5.08 2.72 8.97
CA LEU A 130 4.25 2.58 7.77
C LEU A 130 4.15 1.10 7.40
N ILE A 131 2.93 0.59 7.36
CA ILE A 131 2.66 -0.86 7.17
C ILE A 131 3.25 -1.32 5.83
N TYR A 132 2.84 -0.76 4.70
CA TYR A 132 3.28 -1.21 3.38
C TYR A 132 4.41 -0.37 2.79
N VAL A 133 5.36 0.08 3.62
CA VAL A 133 6.55 0.76 3.08
C VAL A 133 7.41 -0.23 2.29
N TYR A 134 7.94 0.20 1.14
CA TYR A 134 8.74 -0.60 0.21
C TYR A 134 8.07 -1.85 -0.38
N ALA A 135 6.89 -2.22 0.12
CA ALA A 135 6.06 -3.25 -0.43
C ALA A 135 5.52 -2.84 -1.81
N THR A 136 5.30 -3.84 -2.65
CA THR A 136 4.62 -3.65 -3.92
C THR A 136 3.16 -3.28 -3.69
N HIS A 137 2.64 -2.38 -4.51
CA HIS A 137 1.22 -2.04 -4.57
C HIS A 137 0.68 -2.30 -5.97
N VAL A 138 -0.61 -2.59 -6.03
CA VAL A 138 -1.39 -2.57 -7.27
C VAL A 138 -2.30 -1.35 -7.21
N LEU A 139 -2.16 -0.47 -8.19
CA LEU A 139 -2.94 0.76 -8.30
C LEU A 139 -4.04 0.55 -9.33
N TYR A 140 -5.29 0.82 -8.95
CA TYR A 140 -6.45 0.62 -9.81
C TYR A 140 -7.23 1.92 -10.00
N LYS A 141 -7.52 2.30 -11.25
CA LYS A 141 -8.41 3.44 -11.53
C LYS A 141 -9.84 2.94 -11.73
N GLY A 142 -10.75 3.32 -10.83
CA GLY A 142 -12.16 3.04 -10.98
C GLY A 142 -12.82 2.72 -9.65
N THR A 143 -13.86 1.89 -9.72
CA THR A 143 -14.62 1.42 -8.56
C THR A 143 -14.56 -0.09 -8.47
N ILE A 144 -14.56 -0.62 -7.26
CA ILE A 144 -14.61 -2.06 -6.98
C ILE A 144 -15.92 -2.31 -6.24
N ASP A 145 -16.76 -3.20 -6.77
CA ASP A 145 -17.93 -3.68 -6.06
C ASP A 145 -17.48 -4.67 -4.98
N THR A 146 -17.87 -4.40 -3.74
CA THR A 146 -17.45 -5.18 -2.56
C THR A 146 -18.56 -6.09 -2.04
N THR A 147 -19.75 -6.06 -2.64
CA THR A 147 -20.98 -6.72 -2.12
C THR A 147 -20.80 -8.23 -1.90
N ASN A 148 -20.06 -8.90 -2.78
CA ASN A 148 -19.87 -10.35 -2.76
C ASN A 148 -18.39 -10.77 -2.64
N LEU A 149 -17.52 -9.86 -2.18
CA LEU A 149 -16.11 -10.20 -2.01
C LEU A 149 -15.89 -10.96 -0.71
N GLU A 150 -15.01 -11.98 -0.77
CA GLU A 150 -14.52 -12.68 0.41
C GLU A 150 -13.83 -11.68 1.35
N ILE A 151 -14.16 -11.74 2.64
CA ILE A 151 -13.47 -10.98 3.68
C ILE A 151 -12.50 -11.90 4.38
N VAL A 152 -11.22 -11.53 4.36
CA VAL A 152 -10.16 -12.17 5.13
C VAL A 152 -9.99 -11.40 6.44
N GLU A 153 -9.99 -12.13 7.56
CA GLU A 153 -9.82 -11.58 8.90
C GLU A 153 -8.50 -12.04 9.51
N VAL A 154 -7.77 -11.13 10.15
CA VAL A 154 -6.48 -11.37 10.82
C VAL A 154 -6.44 -10.70 12.18
#